data_AF-A0A413LSW2-F1
#
_entry.id   AF-A0A413LSW2-F1
#
_cell.length_a   1.000
_cell.length_b   1.000
_cell.length_c   1.000
_cell.angle_alpha   90.00
_cell.angle_beta   90.00
_cell.angle_gamma   90.00
#
_symmetry.space_group_name_H-M   'P 1'
#
loop_
_entity.id
_entity.type
_entity.pdbx_description
1 polymer ?
#
loop_
_entity_poly.entity_id
_entity_poly.type
_entity_poly.pdbx_seq_one_letter_code
_entity_poly.pdbx_strand_id
1 'polypeptide(L)'
;MDELRWYLYDLVREVMEKHGTGESTYSLETVREGAVCLIPSEHGFLVTGGGERESEQEDFYRGSREFFRRIFQDDEMAETVMQEFLTRTLDLPAIMKGPSITGLEARIFKCREEMAALEQKALKPDGQKWKIKRKLDRIYLEGLLKQLEETDKKRYEKIKMEINDSGSV
;
A
#
# COMPACT_ATOMS: atom_id res chain seq x y z
N MET A 1 6.34 20.51 6.22
CA MET A 1 6.25 19.21 5.52
C MET A 1 7.49 18.42 5.90
N ASP A 2 7.33 17.16 6.31
CA ASP A 2 8.45 16.35 6.86
C ASP A 2 9.30 15.75 5.72
N GLU A 3 10.62 15.67 5.90
CA GLU A 3 11.62 15.17 4.92
C GLU A 3 11.27 13.80 4.32
N LEU A 4 10.69 12.93 5.14
CA LEU A 4 10.16 11.64 4.70
C LEU A 4 9.16 11.75 3.55
N ARG A 5 8.25 12.73 3.62
CA ARG A 5 7.20 12.87 2.60
C ARG A 5 7.80 13.24 1.26
N TRP A 6 8.82 14.10 1.26
CA TRP A 6 9.57 14.44 0.06
C TRP A 6 10.27 13.22 -0.52
N TYR A 7 10.97 12.45 0.31
CA TYR A 7 11.58 11.20 -0.12
C TYR A 7 10.57 10.24 -0.78
N LEU A 8 9.40 10.09 -0.16
CA LEU A 8 8.32 9.26 -0.69
C LEU A 8 7.79 9.75 -2.04
N TYR A 9 7.65 11.06 -2.19
CA TYR A 9 7.16 11.66 -3.42
C TYR A 9 8.19 11.57 -4.53
N ASP A 10 9.46 11.79 -4.22
CA ASP A 10 10.55 11.62 -5.17
C ASP A 10 10.63 10.17 -5.63
N LEU A 11 10.44 9.21 -4.73
CA LEU A 11 10.38 7.80 -5.12
C LEU A 11 9.19 7.50 -6.05
N VAL A 12 8.01 8.07 -5.78
CA VAL A 12 6.85 7.92 -6.67
C VAL A 12 7.15 8.56 -8.04
N ARG A 13 7.77 9.74 -8.07
CA ARG A 13 8.18 10.43 -9.31
C ARG A 13 9.18 9.62 -10.12
N GLU A 14 10.22 9.08 -9.48
CA GLU A 14 11.23 8.23 -10.13
C GLU A 14 10.60 6.99 -10.76
N VAL A 15 9.69 6.32 -10.03
CA VAL A 15 8.97 5.16 -10.55
C VAL A 15 8.09 5.59 -11.73
N MET A 16 7.37 6.70 -11.64
CA MET A 16 6.55 7.21 -12.75
C MET A 16 7.37 7.51 -14.01
N GLU A 17 8.50 8.20 -13.85
CA GLU A 17 9.41 8.55 -14.94
C GLU A 17 9.97 7.28 -15.63
N LYS A 18 10.41 6.30 -14.85
CA LYS A 18 10.91 5.01 -15.36
C LYS A 18 9.87 4.28 -16.21
N HIS A 19 8.59 4.40 -15.85
CA HIS A 19 7.47 3.78 -16.57
C HIS A 19 6.83 4.72 -17.60
N GLY A 20 7.54 5.79 -18.01
CA GLY A 20 7.14 6.68 -19.11
C GLY A 20 5.92 7.54 -18.82
N THR A 21 5.57 7.71 -17.53
CA THR A 21 4.39 8.47 -17.11
C THR A 21 4.78 9.92 -16.83
N GLY A 22 4.31 10.83 -17.68
CA GLY A 22 4.64 12.26 -17.57
C GLY A 22 3.94 12.95 -16.39
N GLU A 23 4.58 13.96 -15.81
CA GLU A 23 4.09 14.74 -14.64
C GLU A 23 2.75 15.47 -14.90
N SER A 24 2.28 15.56 -16.14
CA SER A 24 0.95 16.07 -16.45
C SER A 24 -0.19 15.12 -16.05
N THR A 25 0.12 13.84 -15.88
CA THR A 25 -0.88 12.77 -15.66
C THR A 25 -1.21 12.53 -14.19
N TYR A 26 -0.36 13.03 -13.28
CA TYR A 26 -0.54 12.82 -11.84
C TYR A 26 -0.16 14.05 -11.02
N SER A 27 -0.55 14.05 -9.74
CA SER A 27 -0.15 15.04 -8.75
C SER A 27 -0.03 14.43 -7.36
N LEU A 28 0.99 14.82 -6.61
CA LEU A 28 1.22 14.35 -5.22
C LEU A 28 0.97 15.45 -4.17
N GLU A 29 0.84 16.70 -4.62
CA GLU A 29 0.84 17.86 -3.75
C GLU A 29 -0.51 18.57 -3.70
N THR A 30 -1.16 18.72 -4.85
CA THR A 30 -2.45 19.41 -4.97
C THR A 30 -3.40 18.67 -5.90
N VAL A 31 -4.71 18.78 -5.65
CA VAL A 31 -5.70 18.29 -6.61
C VAL A 31 -5.54 19.06 -7.93
N ARG A 32 -5.44 18.33 -9.04
CA ARG A 32 -5.28 18.89 -10.38
C ARG A 32 -6.29 18.24 -11.32
N GLU A 33 -7.03 19.08 -12.02
CA GLU A 33 -8.00 18.62 -13.01
C GLU A 33 -7.32 17.80 -14.12
N GLY A 34 -7.93 16.66 -14.46
CA GLY A 34 -7.41 15.73 -15.47
C GLY A 34 -6.24 14.84 -15.02
N ALA A 35 -5.75 15.00 -13.79
CA ALA A 35 -4.66 14.18 -13.23
C ALA A 35 -5.17 13.21 -12.16
N VAL A 36 -4.49 12.06 -12.01
CA VAL A 36 -4.68 11.20 -10.83
C VAL A 36 -3.91 11.82 -9.67
N CYS A 37 -4.55 12.02 -8.52
CA CYS A 37 -3.94 12.71 -7.39
C CYS A 37 -3.78 11.77 -6.19
N LEU A 38 -2.64 11.86 -5.47
CA LEU A 38 -2.40 11.21 -4.18
C LEU A 38 -2.01 12.29 -3.17
N ILE A 39 -2.97 12.75 -2.35
CA ILE A 39 -2.84 13.94 -1.51
C ILE A 39 -2.98 13.57 -0.03
N PRO A 40 -2.20 14.12 0.90
CA PRO A 40 -2.41 13.90 2.33
C PRO A 40 -3.77 14.46 2.77
N SER A 41 -4.49 13.73 3.63
CA SER A 41 -5.76 14.17 4.23
C SER A 41 -5.71 14.09 5.76
N GLU A 42 -6.75 14.58 6.44
CA GLU A 42 -6.87 14.48 7.91
C GLU A 42 -6.89 13.03 8.41
N HIS A 43 -7.36 12.09 7.58
CA HIS A 43 -7.53 10.68 7.92
C HIS A 43 -6.51 9.75 7.22
N GLY A 44 -5.51 10.30 6.54
CA GLY A 44 -4.49 9.54 5.83
C GLY A 44 -4.15 10.18 4.49
N PHE A 45 -4.65 9.58 3.40
CA PHE A 45 -4.41 10.01 2.02
C PHE A 45 -5.68 9.95 1.18
N LEU A 46 -5.93 11.01 0.42
CA LEU A 46 -6.98 11.10 -0.58
C LEU A 46 -6.43 10.70 -1.95
N VAL A 47 -7.12 9.78 -2.64
CA VAL A 47 -6.87 9.46 -4.04
C VAL A 47 -8.03 9.92 -4.91
N THR A 48 -7.75 10.74 -5.93
CA THR A 48 -8.75 11.29 -6.85
C THR A 48 -8.32 11.16 -8.31
N GLY A 49 -9.23 11.42 -9.24
CA GLY A 49 -8.97 11.35 -10.68
C GLY A 49 -9.00 9.93 -11.25
N GLY A 50 -8.59 9.78 -12.51
CA GLY A 50 -8.58 8.49 -13.22
C GLY A 50 -9.97 7.96 -13.59
N GLY A 51 -10.98 8.84 -13.67
CA GLY A 51 -12.37 8.45 -13.97
C GLY A 51 -13.11 7.77 -12.81
N GLU A 52 -12.48 7.67 -11.65
CA GLU A 52 -13.06 7.07 -10.44
C GLU A 52 -13.42 8.11 -9.39
N ARG A 53 -14.34 7.74 -8.48
CA ARG A 53 -14.71 8.59 -7.35
C ARG A 53 -13.53 8.79 -6.42
N GLU A 54 -13.56 9.90 -5.69
CA GLU A 54 -12.61 10.17 -4.62
C GLU A 54 -12.64 9.04 -3.58
N SER A 55 -11.46 8.70 -3.07
CA SER A 55 -11.27 7.56 -2.19
C SER A 55 -10.27 7.90 -1.10
N GLU A 56 -10.71 7.90 0.15
CA GLU A 56 -9.82 8.05 1.31
C GLU A 56 -9.16 6.72 1.67
N GLN A 57 -7.86 6.79 1.92
CA GLN A 57 -6.98 5.67 2.24
C GLN A 57 -6.30 5.95 3.58
N GLU A 58 -6.29 4.97 4.47
CA GLU A 58 -5.81 5.11 5.85
C GLU A 58 -4.29 5.28 5.97
N ASP A 59 -3.54 4.91 4.94
CA ASP A 59 -2.08 4.95 4.93
C ASP A 59 -1.51 5.14 3.52
N PHE A 60 -0.22 5.44 3.48
CA PHE A 60 0.47 5.74 2.23
C PHE A 60 0.54 4.53 1.29
N TYR A 61 0.62 3.31 1.82
CA TYR A 61 0.66 2.10 0.99
C TYR A 61 -0.64 1.93 0.23
N ARG A 62 -1.77 2.03 0.93
CA ARG A 62 -3.12 1.93 0.35
C ARG A 62 -3.37 3.07 -0.64
N GLY A 63 -2.93 4.28 -0.28
CA GLY A 63 -2.90 5.45 -1.16
C GLY A 63 -2.16 5.17 -2.46
N SER A 64 -0.88 4.80 -2.39
CA SER A 64 -0.03 4.54 -3.55
C SER A 64 -0.54 3.38 -4.42
N ARG A 65 -1.07 2.33 -3.81
CA ARG A 65 -1.66 1.20 -4.56
C ARG A 65 -2.85 1.63 -5.40
N GLU A 66 -3.78 2.38 -4.81
CA GLU A 66 -4.96 2.88 -5.52
C GLU A 66 -4.56 3.92 -6.58
N PHE A 67 -3.60 4.78 -6.25
CA PHE A 67 -3.01 5.76 -7.16
C PHE A 67 -2.38 5.11 -8.40
N PHE A 68 -1.51 4.12 -8.24
CA PHE A 68 -0.89 3.40 -9.37
C PHE A 68 -1.93 2.64 -10.20
N ARG A 69 -2.92 2.01 -9.55
CA ARG A 69 -4.00 1.33 -10.26
C ARG A 69 -4.76 2.28 -11.19
N ARG A 70 -5.08 3.49 -10.73
CA ARG A 70 -5.78 4.51 -11.54
C ARG A 70 -4.95 5.06 -12.69
N ILE A 71 -3.63 5.12 -12.52
CA ILE A 71 -2.71 5.62 -13.55
C ILE A 71 -2.50 4.58 -14.64
N PHE A 72 -2.10 3.37 -14.28
CA PHE A 72 -1.67 2.37 -15.25
C PHE A 72 -2.84 1.63 -15.90
N GLN A 73 -4.00 1.55 -15.23
CA GLN A 73 -5.25 0.85 -15.64
C GLN A 73 -5.10 -0.66 -15.93
N ASP A 74 -3.93 -1.09 -16.37
CA ASP A 74 -3.48 -2.47 -16.49
C ASP A 74 -3.02 -2.99 -15.11
N ASP A 75 -3.69 -4.05 -14.64
CA ASP A 75 -3.46 -4.61 -13.31
C ASP A 75 -2.03 -5.18 -13.15
N GLU A 76 -1.43 -5.73 -14.21
CA GLU A 76 -0.07 -6.30 -14.17
C GLU A 76 0.99 -5.20 -14.09
N MET A 77 0.83 -4.12 -14.86
CA MET A 77 1.70 -2.95 -14.82
C MET A 77 1.59 -2.23 -13.47
N ALA A 78 0.35 -1.99 -13.00
CA ALA A 78 0.13 -1.37 -11.69
C ALA A 78 0.77 -2.20 -10.55
N GLU A 79 0.73 -3.53 -10.65
CA GLU A 79 1.44 -4.41 -9.71
C GLU A 79 2.95 -4.28 -9.82
N THR A 80 3.51 -4.29 -11.03
CA THR A 80 4.96 -4.21 -11.27
C THR A 80 5.52 -2.91 -10.66
N VAL A 81 4.85 -1.80 -10.93
CA VAL A 81 5.14 -0.48 -10.37
C VAL A 81 5.04 -0.51 -8.84
N MET A 82 3.97 -1.10 -8.29
CA MET A 82 3.77 -1.17 -6.84
C MET A 82 4.81 -2.06 -6.15
N GLN A 83 5.21 -3.19 -6.75
CA GLN A 83 6.28 -4.05 -6.22
C GLN A 83 7.61 -3.32 -6.18
N GLU A 84 7.95 -2.56 -7.22
CA GLU A 84 9.18 -1.75 -7.26
C GLU A 84 9.16 -0.68 -6.16
N PHE A 85 8.04 0.04 -6.03
CA PHE A 85 7.84 1.01 -4.98
C PHE A 85 7.97 0.36 -3.59
N LEU A 86 7.30 -0.77 -3.34
CA LEU A 86 7.35 -1.51 -2.07
C LEU A 86 8.76 -1.96 -1.69
N THR A 87 9.49 -2.53 -2.65
CA THR A 87 10.85 -3.04 -2.41
C THR A 87 11.80 -1.94 -1.94
N ARG A 88 11.56 -0.69 -2.37
CA ARG A 88 12.35 0.48 -1.98
C ARG A 88 11.84 1.16 -0.70
N THR A 89 10.66 0.79 -0.21
CA THR A 89 9.97 1.49 0.89
C THR A 89 9.79 0.70 2.17
N LEU A 90 9.73 -0.64 2.11
CA LEU A 90 9.41 -1.45 3.29
C LEU A 90 10.45 -1.36 4.41
N ASP A 91 11.72 -1.11 4.04
CA ASP A 91 12.80 -0.93 5.01
C ASP A 91 12.86 0.48 5.61
N LEU A 92 11.98 1.40 5.20
CA LEU A 92 11.97 2.75 5.74
C LEU A 92 11.01 2.79 6.95
N PRO A 93 11.55 2.94 8.18
CA PRO A 93 10.74 3.02 9.40
C PRO A 93 9.74 4.19 9.36
N ALA A 94 10.08 5.19 8.56
CA ALA A 94 9.41 6.47 8.47
C ALA A 94 8.13 6.40 7.62
N ILE A 95 8.06 5.60 6.54
CA ILE A 95 6.90 5.55 5.61
C ILE A 95 5.60 5.16 6.30
N MET A 96 5.73 4.51 7.45
CA MET A 96 4.61 4.07 8.24
C MET A 96 4.25 5.04 9.37
N LYS A 97 4.99 6.13 9.59
CA LYS A 97 4.86 7.10 10.69
C LYS A 97 4.42 6.40 11.96
N GLY A 98 5.37 5.73 12.62
CA GLY A 98 5.24 4.89 13.81
C GLY A 98 3.85 4.91 14.46
N PRO A 99 2.88 4.13 13.93
CA PRO A 99 1.64 3.91 14.64
C PRO A 99 2.03 3.37 16.02
N SER A 100 1.20 3.66 17.01
CA SER A 100 1.28 2.93 18.27
C SER A 100 1.35 1.42 17.97
N ILE A 101 1.92 0.63 18.87
CA ILE A 101 1.91 -0.84 18.76
C ILE A 101 0.50 -1.35 18.41
N THR A 102 -0.53 -0.74 18.99
CA THR A 102 -1.95 -0.99 18.68
C THR A 102 -2.34 -0.65 17.23
N GLY A 103 -1.79 0.41 16.64
CA GLY A 103 -2.00 0.75 15.24
C GLY A 103 -1.25 -0.17 14.27
N LEU A 104 -0.04 -0.65 14.62
CA LEU A 104 0.64 -1.72 13.86
C LEU A 104 -0.21 -2.99 13.85
N GLU A 105 -0.70 -3.40 15.02
CA GLU A 105 -1.61 -4.52 15.17
C GLU A 105 -2.85 -4.40 14.31
N ALA A 106 -3.57 -3.28 14.41
CA ALA A 106 -4.78 -3.05 13.65
C ALA A 106 -4.53 -3.18 12.14
N ARG A 107 -3.41 -2.62 11.65
CA ARG A 107 -3.01 -2.74 10.24
C ARG A 107 -2.67 -4.18 9.86
N ILE A 108 -1.96 -4.92 10.71
CA ILE A 108 -1.64 -6.34 10.50
C ILE A 108 -2.92 -7.16 10.38
N PHE A 109 -3.84 -7.05 11.35
CA PHE A 109 -5.08 -7.81 11.34
C PHE A 109 -5.96 -7.44 10.15
N LYS A 110 -6.12 -6.14 9.86
CA LYS A 110 -6.88 -5.70 8.69
C LYS A 110 -6.29 -6.21 7.37
N CYS A 111 -4.97 -6.15 7.21
CA CYS A 111 -4.30 -6.69 6.02
C CYS A 111 -4.56 -8.20 5.86
N ARG A 112 -4.56 -8.95 6.97
CA ARG A 112 -4.89 -10.39 6.95
C ARG A 112 -6.33 -10.66 6.56
N GLU A 113 -7.29 -9.91 7.12
CA GLU A 113 -8.71 -10.04 6.78
C GLU A 113 -8.95 -9.77 5.29
N GLU A 114 -8.32 -8.72 4.75
CA GLU A 114 -8.40 -8.39 3.33
C GLU A 114 -7.77 -9.48 2.47
N MET A 115 -6.62 -10.02 2.85
CA MET A 115 -5.98 -11.14 2.15
C MET A 115 -6.86 -12.39 2.12
N ALA A 116 -7.52 -12.74 3.23
CA ALA A 116 -8.46 -13.86 3.28
C ALA A 116 -9.68 -13.64 2.36
N ALA A 117 -10.20 -12.42 2.31
CA ALA A 117 -11.27 -12.07 1.38
C ALA A 117 -10.82 -12.15 -0.09
N LEU A 118 -9.55 -11.85 -0.37
CA LEU A 118 -8.96 -11.99 -1.71
C LEU A 118 -8.76 -13.44 -2.12
N GLU A 119 -8.43 -14.34 -1.19
CA GLU A 119 -8.32 -15.77 -1.47
C GLU A 119 -9.62 -16.34 -2.04
N GLN A 120 -10.76 -15.97 -1.43
CA GLN A 120 -12.07 -16.37 -1.93
C GLN A 120 -12.38 -15.81 -3.32
N LYS A 121 -11.93 -14.59 -3.62
CA LYS A 121 -12.09 -13.96 -4.94
C LYS A 121 -11.14 -14.57 -5.99
N ALA A 122 -9.96 -15.01 -5.58
CA ALA A 122 -8.95 -15.62 -6.45
C ALA A 122 -9.32 -17.02 -6.96
N LEU A 123 -10.29 -17.69 -6.33
CA LEU A 123 -10.86 -18.97 -6.78
C LEU A 123 -11.80 -18.84 -7.99
N LYS A 124 -12.18 -17.62 -8.38
CA LYS A 124 -13.09 -17.36 -9.51
C LYS A 124 -12.34 -17.33 -10.86
N PRO A 125 -13.04 -17.51 -12.00
CA PRO A 125 -12.41 -17.52 -13.33
C PRO A 125 -11.65 -16.24 -13.70
N ASP A 126 -12.06 -15.07 -13.19
CA ASP A 126 -11.37 -13.78 -13.32
C ASP A 126 -10.41 -13.50 -12.13
N GLY A 127 -9.97 -14.56 -11.46
CA GLY A 127 -9.22 -14.54 -10.21
C GLY A 127 -7.83 -13.92 -10.28
N GLN A 128 -7.27 -13.74 -11.48
CA GLN A 128 -5.86 -13.35 -11.67
C GLN A 128 -5.55 -11.99 -11.02
N LYS A 129 -6.38 -10.97 -11.25
CA LYS A 129 -6.23 -9.66 -10.59
C LYS A 129 -6.25 -9.74 -9.06
N TRP A 130 -7.02 -10.68 -8.50
CA TRP A 130 -7.10 -10.88 -7.06
C TRP A 130 -5.87 -11.60 -6.49
N LYS A 131 -5.25 -12.48 -7.28
CA LYS A 131 -3.96 -13.12 -6.93
C LYS A 131 -2.83 -12.09 -6.87
N ILE A 132 -2.78 -11.20 -7.86
CA ILE A 132 -1.86 -10.07 -7.96
C ILE A 132 -2.00 -9.16 -6.73
N LYS A 133 -3.23 -8.70 -6.48
CA LYS A 133 -3.61 -7.91 -5.30
C LYS A 133 -3.16 -8.60 -3.99
N ARG A 134 -3.41 -9.90 -3.83
CA ARG A 134 -2.98 -10.68 -2.66
C ARG A 134 -1.46 -10.75 -2.49
N LYS A 135 -0.70 -10.86 -3.60
CA LYS A 135 0.77 -10.89 -3.54
C LYS A 135 1.34 -9.59 -2.98
N LEU A 136 0.79 -8.45 -3.40
CA LEU A 136 1.15 -7.13 -2.85
C LEU A 136 0.80 -7.00 -1.37
N ASP A 137 -0.37 -7.46 -0.96
CA ASP A 137 -0.79 -7.40 0.45
C ASP A 137 0.09 -8.31 1.34
N ARG A 138 0.58 -9.43 0.80
CA ARG A 138 1.58 -10.28 1.49
C ARG A 138 2.88 -9.53 1.75
N ILE A 139 3.43 -8.88 0.73
CA ILE A 139 4.67 -8.10 0.82
C ILE A 139 4.51 -6.98 1.87
N TYR A 140 3.36 -6.30 1.86
CA TYR A 140 3.05 -5.27 2.84
C TYR A 140 2.97 -5.84 4.27
N LEU A 141 2.26 -6.96 4.46
CA LEU A 141 2.17 -7.65 5.74
C LEU A 141 3.55 -8.06 6.30
N GLU A 142 4.44 -8.55 5.45
CA GLU A 142 5.82 -8.89 5.83
C GLU A 142 6.58 -7.66 6.36
N GLY A 143 6.41 -6.49 5.73
CA GLY A 143 6.95 -5.23 6.24
C GLY A 143 6.35 -4.78 7.58
N LEU A 144 5.02 -4.88 7.72
CA LEU A 144 4.34 -4.57 8.98
C LEU A 144 4.87 -5.41 10.15
N LEU A 145 5.05 -6.71 9.90
CA LEU A 145 5.54 -7.68 10.89
C LEU A 145 7.00 -7.39 11.29
N LYS A 146 7.88 -7.09 10.31
CA LYS A 146 9.27 -6.72 10.57
C LYS A 146 9.36 -5.48 11.46
N GLN A 147 8.54 -4.45 11.18
CA GLN A 147 8.52 -3.26 12.02
C GLN A 147 8.01 -3.53 13.43
N LEU A 148 6.99 -4.38 13.59
CA LEU A 148 6.53 -4.78 14.92
C LEU A 148 7.61 -5.56 15.67
N GLU A 149 8.37 -6.42 14.98
CA GLU A 149 9.51 -7.14 15.59
C GLU A 149 10.58 -6.18 16.10
N GLU A 150 10.92 -5.15 15.31
CA GLU A 150 11.88 -4.11 15.67
C GLU A 150 11.38 -3.19 16.79
N THR A 151 10.07 -2.93 16.85
CA THR A 151 9.44 -2.01 17.82
C THR A 151 9.09 -2.69 19.15
N ASP A 152 8.47 -3.87 19.12
CA ASP A 152 8.07 -4.67 20.27
C ASP A 152 8.10 -6.17 19.92
N LYS A 153 9.28 -6.77 20.11
CA LYS A 153 9.51 -8.19 19.89
C LYS A 153 8.55 -9.10 20.66
N LYS A 154 8.17 -8.75 21.89
CA LYS A 154 7.25 -9.57 22.69
C LYS A 154 5.87 -9.62 22.04
N ARG A 155 5.42 -8.48 21.53
CA ARG A 155 4.13 -8.39 20.86
C ARG A 155 4.15 -9.05 19.48
N TYR A 156 5.22 -8.90 18.73
CA TYR A 156 5.45 -9.63 17.49
C TYR A 156 5.32 -11.15 17.68
N GLU A 157 6.02 -11.74 18.66
CA GLU A 157 5.95 -13.19 18.89
C GLU A 157 4.54 -13.65 19.25
N LYS A 158 3.79 -12.86 20.03
CA LYS A 158 2.38 -13.14 20.34
C LYS A 158 1.52 -13.18 19.07
N ILE A 159 1.63 -12.18 18.21
CA ILE A 159 0.86 -12.12 16.95
C ILE A 159 1.28 -13.24 15.99
N LYS A 160 2.58 -13.53 15.90
CA LYS A 160 3.11 -14.60 15.07
C LYS A 160 2.54 -15.97 15.47
N MET A 161 2.42 -16.24 16.77
CA MET A 161 1.74 -17.44 17.26
C MET A 161 0.25 -17.43 16.87
N GLU A 162 -0.46 -16.32 17.08
CA GLU A 162 -1.88 -16.18 16.70
C GLU A 162 -2.10 -16.37 15.19
N ILE A 163 -1.15 -15.93 14.35
CA ILE A 163 -1.17 -16.14 12.89
C ILE A 163 -1.01 -17.63 12.56
N ASN A 164 -0.03 -18.30 13.16
CA ASN A 164 0.26 -19.71 12.88
C ASN A 164 -0.87 -20.63 13.35
N ASP A 165 -1.49 -20.33 14.50
CA ASP A 165 -2.62 -21.10 15.03
C ASP A 165 -3.89 -20.94 14.17
N SER A 166 -4.05 -19.80 13.50
CA SER A 166 -5.17 -19.57 12.57
C SER A 166 -4.92 -20.08 11.15
N GLY A 167 -3.75 -20.67 10.87
CA GLY A 167 -3.39 -21.33 9.61
C GLY A 167 -3.59 -22.86 9.60
N SER A 168 -4.15 -23.45 10.66
CA SER A 168 -4.49 -24.88 10.73
C SER A 168 -6.00 -25.11 10.60
N VAL A 169 -6.56 -24.85 9.41
CA VAL A 169 -7.80 -25.49 8.92
C VAL A 169 -7.67 -25.72 7.42
#